data_AF-A0A7J2HKP9-F1
#
_entry.id   AF-A0A7J2HKP9-F1
#
_cell.length_a   1.000
_cell.length_b   1.000
_cell.length_c   1.000
_cell.angle_alpha   90.00
_cell.angle_beta   90.00
_cell.angle_gamma   90.00
#
_symmetry.space_group_name_H-M   'P 1'
#
loop_
_entity.id
_entity.type
_entity.pdbx_description
1 polymer ?
#
loop_
_entity_poly.entity_id
_entity_poly.type
_entity_poly.pdbx_seq_one_letter_code
_entity_poly.pdbx_strand_id
1 'polypeptide(L)'
;MSRDQVIGALILVASVIGIIVYGWILFFTEWTILLLQLTGFVAVATILGILAWIGYTLATTPPPKPIEEIEKELEEELKKLEEEVKEPSKEVGGEKKG
;
A
#
# COMPACT_ATOMS: atom_id res chain seq x y z
N MET A 1 -6.12 11.24 -32.28
CA MET A 1 -5.47 10.30 -31.34
C MET A 1 -6.37 10.16 -30.13
N SER A 2 -6.59 8.94 -29.64
CA SER A 2 -7.27 8.74 -28.35
C SER A 2 -6.40 9.34 -27.24
N ARG A 3 -7.04 9.84 -26.18
CA ARG A 3 -6.31 10.46 -25.05
C ARG A 3 -5.30 9.49 -24.44
N ASP A 4 -5.65 8.20 -24.40
CA ASP A 4 -4.79 7.13 -23.91
C ASP A 4 -3.53 6.95 -24.77
N GLN A 5 -3.65 7.11 -26.09
CA GLN A 5 -2.51 7.01 -27.01
C GLN A 5 -1.58 8.23 -26.90
N VAL A 6 -2.12 9.42 -26.62
CA VAL A 6 -1.31 10.62 -26.35
C VAL A 6 -0.53 10.46 -25.05
N ILE A 7 -1.18 9.98 -23.99
CA ILE A 7 -0.54 9.75 -22.68
C ILE A 7 0.54 8.68 -22.81
N GLY A 8 0.25 7.57 -23.49
CA GLY A 8 1.24 6.53 -23.77
C GLY A 8 2.44 7.05 -24.58
N ALA A 9 2.20 7.85 -25.61
CA ALA A 9 3.27 8.47 -26.40
C ALA A 9 4.11 9.46 -25.58
N LEU A 10 3.47 10.26 -24.71
CA LEU A 10 4.16 11.21 -23.84
C LEU A 10 5.08 10.50 -22.84
N ILE A 11 4.59 9.43 -22.22
CA ILE A 11 5.38 8.60 -21.30
C ILE A 11 6.54 7.97 -22.06
N LEU A 12 6.30 7.40 -23.24
CA LEU A 12 7.35 6.78 -24.06
C LEU A 12 8.45 7.79 -24.41
N VAL A 13 8.07 8.97 -24.90
CA VAL A 13 9.04 10.02 -25.25
C VAL A 13 9.82 10.49 -24.02
N ALA A 14 9.14 10.70 -22.89
CA ALA A 14 9.79 11.09 -21.64
C ALA A 14 10.78 10.01 -21.16
N SER A 15 10.40 8.74 -21.23
CA SER A 15 11.29 7.62 -20.87
C SER A 15 12.50 7.52 -21.79
N VAL A 16 12.31 7.67 -23.10
CA VAL A 16 13.41 7.65 -24.07
C VAL A 16 14.38 8.81 -23.83
N ILE A 17 13.86 10.02 -23.58
CA ILE A 17 14.69 11.18 -23.23
C ILE A 17 15.46 10.91 -21.93
N GLY A 18 14.79 10.36 -20.91
CA GLY A 18 15.44 9.99 -19.65
C GLY A 18 16.60 9.02 -19.84
N ILE A 19 16.43 7.99 -20.66
CA ILE A 19 17.49 7.01 -20.97
C ILE A 19 18.67 7.69 -21.67
N ILE A 20 18.41 8.55 -22.66
CA ILE A 20 19.45 9.25 -23.40
C ILE A 20 20.24 10.17 -22.47
N VAL A 21 19.56 10.96 -21.64
CA VAL A 21 20.22 11.88 -20.69
C VAL A 21 21.00 11.11 -19.65
N TYR A 22 20.42 10.06 -19.05
CA TYR A 22 21.10 9.24 -18.05
C TYR A 22 22.34 8.57 -18.64
N GLY A 23 22.22 7.94 -19.82
CA GLY A 23 23.35 7.34 -20.52
C GLY A 23 24.43 8.36 -20.87
N TRP A 24 24.04 9.54 -21.35
CA TRP A 24 25.00 10.59 -21.70
C TRP A 24 25.83 11.02 -20.50
N ILE A 25 25.21 11.30 -19.35
CA ILE A 25 25.95 11.71 -18.15
C ILE A 25 26.82 10.56 -17.63
N LEU A 26 26.35 9.30 -17.74
CA LEU A 26 27.10 8.13 -17.30
C LEU A 26 28.37 7.92 -18.13
N PHE A 27 28.35 8.14 -19.46
CA PHE A 27 29.50 7.85 -20.32
C PHE A 27 30.41 9.05 -20.63
N PHE A 28 29.90 10.28 -20.62
CA PHE A 28 30.63 11.45 -21.12
C PHE A 28 30.99 12.49 -20.05
N THR A 29 30.67 12.24 -18.79
CA THR A 29 30.80 13.25 -17.72
C THR A 29 31.56 12.66 -16.52
N GLU A 30 32.44 13.43 -15.86
CA GLU A 30 33.24 12.95 -14.71
C GLU A 30 32.40 12.52 -13.49
N TRP A 31 31.11 12.84 -13.51
CA TRP A 31 30.14 12.54 -12.47
C TRP A 31 29.64 11.08 -12.52
N THR A 32 30.14 10.26 -13.45
CA THR A 32 29.79 8.84 -13.58
C THR A 32 29.85 8.09 -12.25
N ILE A 33 30.96 8.24 -11.52
CA ILE A 33 31.19 7.51 -10.26
C ILE A 33 30.16 7.93 -9.22
N LEU A 34 29.89 9.23 -9.10
CA LEU A 34 28.91 9.77 -8.16
C LEU A 34 27.49 9.29 -8.50
N LEU A 35 27.10 9.28 -9.78
CA LEU A 35 25.80 8.78 -10.23
C LEU A 35 25.64 7.28 -10.01
N LEU A 36 26.66 6.49 -10.29
CA LEU A 36 26.64 5.05 -10.04
C LEU A 36 26.56 4.75 -8.54
N GLN A 37 27.29 5.50 -7.71
CA GLN A 37 27.18 5.40 -6.26
C GLN A 37 25.77 5.76 -5.77
N LEU A 38 25.19 6.83 -6.30
CA LEU A 38 23.85 7.27 -5.91
C LEU A 38 22.79 6.23 -6.31
N THR A 39 22.82 5.73 -7.54
CA THR A 39 21.86 4.71 -8.01
C THR A 39 22.04 3.38 -7.27
N GLY A 40 23.28 2.96 -7.02
CA GLY A 40 23.58 1.81 -6.18
C GLY A 40 23.10 1.98 -4.73
N PHE A 41 23.32 3.16 -4.15
CA PHE A 41 22.82 3.50 -2.81
C PHE A 41 21.30 3.45 -2.75
N VAL A 42 20.59 4.05 -3.71
CA VAL A 42 19.12 4.03 -3.76
C VAL A 42 18.60 2.59 -3.88
N ALA A 43 19.22 1.75 -4.71
CA ALA A 43 18.86 0.34 -4.82
C ALA A 43 19.01 -0.40 -3.49
N VAL A 44 20.16 -0.26 -2.82
CA VAL A 44 20.42 -0.89 -1.51
C VAL A 44 19.52 -0.31 -0.42
N ALA A 45 19.34 1.01 -0.38
CA ALA A 45 18.49 1.70 0.58
C ALA A 45 17.02 1.32 0.43
N THR A 46 16.56 1.02 -0.78
CA THR A 46 15.19 0.51 -1.00
C THR A 46 15.03 -0.87 -0.36
N ILE A 47 15.98 -1.78 -0.58
CA ILE A 47 15.95 -3.13 -0.01
C ILE A 47 16.04 -3.07 1.53
N LEU A 48 17.03 -2.33 2.05
CA LEU A 48 17.21 -2.15 3.49
C LEU A 48 16.05 -1.40 4.13
N GLY A 49 15.43 -0.46 3.42
CA GLY A 49 14.24 0.26 3.87
C GLY A 49 13.05 -0.67 4.07
N ILE A 50 12.83 -1.61 3.14
CA ILE A 50 11.79 -2.65 3.30
C ILE A 50 12.13 -3.55 4.50
N LEU A 51 13.38 -4.01 4.63
CA LEU A 51 13.79 -4.84 5.76
C LEU A 51 13.67 -4.11 7.11
N ALA A 52 14.04 -2.84 7.14
CA ALA A 52 13.90 -1.99 8.32
C ALA A 52 12.43 -1.77 8.68
N TRP A 53 11.55 -1.59 7.68
CA TRP A 53 10.11 -1.51 7.92
C TRP A 53 9.55 -2.80 8.50
N ILE A 54 9.94 -3.96 7.97
CA ILE A 54 9.54 -5.26 8.52
C ILE A 54 10.05 -5.42 9.95
N GLY A 55 11.34 -5.13 10.18
CA GLY A 55 11.93 -5.17 11.52
C GLY A 55 11.24 -4.21 12.49
N TYR A 56 10.86 -3.02 12.03
CA TYR A 56 10.07 -2.06 12.79
C TYR A 56 8.71 -2.62 13.16
N THR A 57 7.97 -3.21 12.21
CA THR A 57 6.68 -3.83 12.52
C THR A 57 6.82 -4.98 13.52
N LEU A 58 7.81 -5.87 13.37
CA LEU A 58 8.04 -6.97 14.32
C LEU A 58 8.45 -6.49 15.72
N ALA A 59 9.29 -5.44 15.80
CA ALA A 59 9.73 -4.88 17.08
C ALA A 59 8.61 -4.12 17.81
N THR A 60 7.67 -3.56 17.05
CA THR A 60 6.55 -2.75 17.59
C THR A 60 5.24 -3.51 17.69
N THR A 61 5.13 -4.71 17.11
CA THR A 61 4.01 -5.61 17.37
C THR A 61 4.28 -6.38 18.66
N PRO A 62 3.54 -6.09 19.75
CA PRO A 62 3.55 -6.98 20.90
C PRO A 62 3.12 -8.38 20.44
N PRO A 63 3.71 -9.46 21.00
CA PRO A 63 3.43 -10.82 20.59
C PRO A 63 1.91 -11.04 20.53
N PRO A 64 1.42 -11.66 19.45
CA PRO A 64 -0.01 -11.83 19.21
C PRO A 64 -0.66 -12.36 20.49
N LYS A 65 -1.66 -11.61 20.99
CA LYS A 65 -2.40 -11.99 22.18
C LYS A 65 -2.96 -13.41 22.02
N PRO A 66 -3.06 -14.21 23.10
CA PRO A 66 -3.61 -15.56 23.04
C PRO A 66 -4.97 -15.56 22.34
N ILE A 67 -5.16 -16.49 21.40
CA ILE A 67 -6.33 -16.59 20.50
C ILE A 67 -7.67 -16.58 21.28
N GLU A 68 -7.66 -17.03 22.53
CA GLU A 68 -8.84 -17.12 23.41
C GLU A 68 -9.49 -15.77 23.77
N GLU A 69 -8.74 -14.67 23.83
CA GLU A 69 -9.31 -13.34 24.15
C GLU A 69 -9.96 -12.71 22.91
N ILE A 70 -9.36 -12.93 21.73
CA ILE A 70 -9.84 -12.41 20.45
C ILE A 70 -11.13 -13.12 20.02
N GLU A 71 -11.24 -14.44 20.26
CA GLU A 71 -12.47 -15.19 19.99
C GLU A 71 -13.64 -14.73 20.86
N LYS A 72 -13.40 -14.41 22.14
CA LYS A 72 -14.43 -13.95 23.07
C LYS A 72 -14.91 -12.53 22.76
N GLU A 73 -14.00 -11.62 22.44
CA GLU A 73 -14.37 -10.25 22.01
C GLU A 73 -15.17 -10.27 20.70
N LEU A 74 -14.78 -11.11 19.73
CA LEU A 74 -15.48 -11.26 18.45
C LEU A 74 -16.87 -11.92 18.61
N GLU A 75 -17.02 -12.90 19.50
CA GLU A 75 -18.33 -13.48 19.83
C GLU A 75 -19.27 -12.47 20.50
N GLU A 76 -18.74 -11.61 21.39
CA GLU A 76 -19.52 -10.54 22.01
C GLU A 76 -19.94 -9.46 21.02
N GLU A 77 -19.06 -9.06 20.09
CA GLU A 77 -19.42 -8.12 19.01
C GLU A 77 -20.43 -8.73 18.05
N LEU A 78 -20.27 -10.00 17.66
CA LEU A 78 -21.24 -10.71 16.80
C LEU A 78 -22.62 -10.80 17.45
N LYS A 79 -22.70 -11.11 18.76
CA LYS A 79 -23.97 -11.15 19.50
C LYS A 79 -24.65 -9.80 19.56
N LYS A 80 -23.90 -8.72 19.81
CA LYS A 80 -24.44 -7.35 19.81
C LYS A 80 -24.97 -6.95 18.44
N LEU A 81 -24.24 -7.24 17.37
CA LEU A 81 -24.73 -7.00 16.00
C LEU A 81 -25.98 -7.84 15.69
N GLU A 82 -26.06 -9.08 16.18
CA GLU A 82 -27.24 -9.92 15.96
C GLU A 82 -28.48 -9.43 16.71
N GLU A 83 -28.31 -8.86 17.91
CA GLU A 83 -29.37 -8.20 18.68
C GLU A 83 -29.81 -6.89 17.99
N GLU A 84 -28.86 -6.07 17.56
CA GLU A 84 -29.11 -4.80 16.85
C GLU A 84 -29.73 -5.01 15.46
N VAL A 85 -29.53 -6.17 14.82
CA VAL A 85 -30.22 -6.54 13.56
C VAL A 85 -31.59 -7.17 13.80
N LYS A 86 -31.83 -7.79 14.97
CA LYS A 86 -33.14 -8.39 15.32
C LYS A 86 -34.16 -7.36 15.83
N GLU A 87 -33.74 -6.26 16.43
CA GLU A 87 -34.62 -5.18 16.87
C GLU A 87 -35.32 -4.39 15.72
N PRO A 88 -34.64 -3.96 14.63
CA PRO A 88 -35.28 -3.19 13.55
C PRO A 88 -36.28 -4.00 12.72
N SER A 89 -36.23 -5.34 12.78
CA SER A 89 -37.16 -6.21 12.06
C SER A 89 -38.52 -6.36 12.76
N LYS A 90 -38.63 -6.03 14.06
CA LYS A 90 -39.89 -6.12 14.81
C LYS A 90 -40.73 -4.85 14.75
N GLU A 91 -40.14 -3.68 14.53
CA GLU A 91 -40.89 -2.41 14.44
C GLU A 91 -41.55 -2.19 13.07
N VAL A 92 -40.97 -2.67 11.96
CA VAL A 92 -41.48 -2.40 10.60
C VAL A 92 -42.72 -3.25 10.23
N GLY A 93 -43.05 -4.30 10.99
CA GLY A 93 -44.17 -5.20 10.71
C GLY A 93 -45.54 -4.76 11.25
N GLY A 94 -45.62 -3.72 12.09
CA GLY A 94 -46.82 -3.36 12.84
C GLY A 94 -47.78 -2.35 12.15
N GLU A 95 -47.31 -1.58 11.17
CA GLU A 95 -48.01 -0.35 10.73
C GLU A 95 -48.69 -0.45 9.35
N LYS A 96 -49.05 -1.66 8.89
CA LYS A 96 -49.90 -1.86 7.69
C LYS A 96 -51.10 -2.76 7.97
N LYS A 97 -51.99 -2.32 8.85
CA LYS A 97 -53.40 -2.74 8.88
C LYS A 97 -54.23 -1.62 9.54
N GLY A 98 -54.66 -0.67 8.71
CA GLY A 98 -55.63 0.38 9.02
C GLY A 98 -56.47 0.63 7.79
#